data_AF-A0A7J8SCX6-F1
#
_entry.id   AF-A0A7J8SCX6-F1
#
_cell.length_a   1.000
_cell.length_b   1.000
_cell.length_c   1.000
_cell.angle_alpha   90.00
_cell.angle_beta   90.00
_cell.angle_gamma   90.00
#
_symmetry.space_group_name_H-M   'P 1'
#
loop_
_entity.id
_entity.type
_entity.pdbx_description
1 polymer ?
#
loop_
_entity_poly.entity_id
_entity_poly.type
_entity_poly.pdbx_seq_one_letter_code
_entity_poly.pdbx_strand_id
1 'polypeptide(L)'
;MDTTQLGTLFMKLGAANAKVTLNVYNEIIKKPGSPQALNVLNCCVEAYKFAILSFEMVSSELVEDPQTANYDVAVIGPEIGNCENELINAKVQAPQLLAGNQFMKYYVSMGYEIR
;
A
#
# COMPACT_ATOMS: atom_id res chain seq x y z
N MET A 1 -11.36 22.12 -9.61
CA MET A 1 -10.82 20.76 -9.80
C MET A 1 -11.88 19.82 -9.31
N ASP A 2 -12.28 18.86 -10.14
CA ASP A 2 -13.29 17.87 -9.84
C ASP A 2 -12.77 16.90 -8.76
N THR A 3 -13.55 16.63 -7.70
CA THR A 3 -13.13 15.80 -6.56
C THR A 3 -12.87 14.36 -7.00
N THR A 4 -13.62 13.87 -7.99
CA THR A 4 -13.38 12.58 -8.65
C THR A 4 -12.02 12.54 -9.34
N GLN A 5 -11.66 13.57 -10.13
CA GLN A 5 -10.35 13.63 -10.79
C GLN A 5 -9.20 13.68 -9.79
N LEU A 6 -9.36 14.42 -8.69
CA LEU A 6 -8.37 14.46 -7.62
C LEU A 6 -8.23 13.08 -6.94
N GLY A 7 -9.34 12.37 -6.73
CA GLY A 7 -9.32 11.02 -6.20
C GLY A 7 -8.66 10.00 -7.10
N THR A 8 -9.02 9.98 -8.38
CA THR A 8 -8.35 9.13 -9.35
C THR A 8 -6.84 9.40 -9.37
N LEU A 9 -6.41 10.67 -9.24
CA LEU A 9 -4.99 11.02 -9.16
C LEU A 9 -4.33 10.43 -7.90
N PHE A 10 -4.93 10.60 -6.72
CA PHE A 10 -4.39 10.04 -5.48
C PHE A 10 -4.33 8.51 -5.51
N MET A 11 -5.32 7.84 -6.08
CA MET A 11 -5.31 6.37 -6.21
C MET A 11 -4.18 5.90 -7.14
N LYS A 12 -3.98 6.58 -8.27
CA LYS A 12 -2.87 6.29 -9.19
C LYS A 12 -1.51 6.51 -8.53
N LEU A 13 -1.37 7.57 -7.73
CA LEU A 13 -0.15 7.82 -6.95
C LEU A 13 0.07 6.75 -5.88
N GLY A 14 -0.99 6.31 -5.20
CA GLY A 14 -0.96 5.19 -4.26
C GLY A 14 -0.46 3.90 -4.91
N ALA A 15 -1.05 3.51 -6.05
CA ALA A 15 -0.60 2.34 -6.82
C ALA A 15 0.87 2.45 -7.25
N ALA A 16 1.30 3.62 -7.74
CA ALA A 16 2.68 3.84 -8.16
C ALA A 16 3.65 3.73 -6.97
N ASN A 17 3.32 4.31 -5.82
CA ASN A 17 4.13 4.24 -4.61
C ASN A 17 4.21 2.79 -4.08
N ALA A 18 3.09 2.07 -4.10
CA ALA A 18 3.02 0.67 -3.74
C ALA A 18 3.93 -0.20 -4.64
N LYS A 19 3.92 0.03 -5.96
CA LYS A 19 4.83 -0.65 -6.91
C LYS A 19 6.30 -0.39 -6.61
N VAL A 20 6.66 0.87 -6.32
CA VAL A 20 8.04 1.23 -5.94
C VAL A 20 8.46 0.50 -4.67
N THR A 21 7.62 0.52 -3.63
CA THR A 21 7.93 -0.13 -2.36
C THR A 21 7.98 -1.66 -2.50
N LEU A 22 7.08 -2.25 -3.29
CA LEU A 22 7.11 -3.68 -3.61
C LEU A 22 8.43 -4.10 -4.25
N ASN A 23 8.99 -3.28 -5.15
CA ASN A 23 10.32 -3.55 -5.71
C ASN A 23 11.41 -3.56 -4.63
N VAL A 24 11.32 -2.66 -3.65
CA VAL A 24 12.25 -2.66 -2.50
C VAL A 24 12.12 -3.94 -1.68
N TYR A 25 10.90 -4.42 -1.41
CA TYR A 25 10.69 -5.73 -0.76
C TYR A 25 11.37 -6.86 -1.56
N ASN A 26 11.14 -6.90 -2.87
CA ASN A 26 11.70 -7.93 -3.75
C ASN A 26 13.23 -7.92 -3.77
N GLU A 27 13.87 -6.76 -3.66
CA GLU A 27 15.34 -6.68 -3.55
C GLU A 27 15.86 -7.08 -2.17
N ILE A 28 15.12 -6.80 -1.09
CA ILE A 28 15.52 -7.18 0.28
C ILE A 28 15.40 -8.69 0.48
N ILE A 29 14.36 -9.33 -0.05
CA ILE A 29 14.13 -10.78 0.06
C ILE A 29 15.28 -11.60 -0.55
N LYS A 30 15.97 -11.07 -1.56
CA LYS A 30 17.14 -11.72 -2.17
C LYS A 30 18.35 -11.78 -1.25
N LYS A 31 18.40 -10.94 -0.21
CA LYS A 31 19.53 -10.89 0.73
C LYS A 31 19.37 -11.97 1.81
N PRO A 32 20.46 -12.57 2.29
CA PRO A 32 20.39 -13.49 3.43
C PRO A 32 19.75 -12.83 4.65
N GLY A 33 18.83 -13.53 5.29
CA GLY A 33 18.11 -13.07 6.48
C GLY A 33 17.63 -14.24 7.33
N SER A 34 17.02 -13.95 8.48
CA SER A 34 16.42 -15.01 9.29
C SER A 34 15.16 -15.55 8.61
N PRO A 35 14.79 -16.83 8.83
CA PRO A 35 13.53 -17.38 8.33
C PRO A 35 12.30 -16.56 8.77
N GLN A 36 12.33 -16.02 9.99
CA GLN A 36 11.30 -15.14 10.50
C GLN A 36 11.19 -13.84 9.68
N ALA A 37 12.32 -13.17 9.41
CA ALA A 37 12.34 -11.96 8.59
C ALA A 37 11.85 -12.24 7.17
N LEU A 38 12.24 -13.36 6.58
CA LEU A 38 11.79 -13.77 5.25
C LEU A 38 10.27 -14.00 5.20
N ASN A 39 9.69 -14.64 6.23
CA ASN A 39 8.25 -14.85 6.31
C ASN A 39 7.48 -13.52 6.36
N VAL A 40 7.93 -12.58 7.20
CA VAL A 40 7.35 -11.23 7.30
C VAL A 40 7.44 -10.50 5.97
N LEU A 41 8.61 -10.51 5.33
CA LEU A 41 8.81 -9.85 4.04
C LEU A 41 7.87 -10.41 2.95
N ASN A 42 7.68 -11.73 2.90
CA ASN A 42 6.77 -12.37 1.94
C ASN A 42 5.30 -12.02 2.22
N CYS A 43 4.88 -12.01 3.49
CA CYS A 43 3.54 -11.56 3.86
C CYS A 43 3.29 -10.13 3.37
N CYS A 44 4.27 -9.25 3.55
CA CYS A 44 4.17 -7.87 3.08
C CYS A 44 4.21 -7.72 1.56
N VAL A 45 4.92 -8.57 0.84
CA VAL A 45 4.84 -8.62 -0.63
C VAL A 45 3.41 -8.86 -1.08
N GLU A 46 2.69 -9.80 -0.47
CA GLU A 46 1.30 -10.08 -0.83
C GLU A 46 0.36 -8.91 -0.46
N ALA A 47 0.55 -8.29 0.72
CA ALA A 47 -0.19 -7.09 1.10
C ALA A 47 0.02 -5.93 0.10
N TYR A 48 1.24 -5.74 -0.40
CA TYR A 48 1.53 -4.72 -1.41
C TYR A 48 0.95 -5.05 -2.79
N LYS A 49 0.95 -6.32 -3.19
CA LYS A 49 0.27 -6.74 -4.43
C LYS A 49 -1.24 -6.48 -4.34
N PHE A 50 -1.84 -6.82 -3.21
CA PHE A 50 -3.24 -6.52 -2.92
C PHE A 50 -3.50 -5.01 -3.01
N ALA A 51 -2.71 -4.20 -2.30
CA ALA A 51 -2.84 -2.74 -2.32
C ALA A 51 -2.75 -2.15 -3.73
N ILE A 52 -1.81 -2.60 -4.56
CA ILE A 52 -1.68 -2.13 -5.96
C ILE A 52 -2.97 -2.37 -6.73
N LEU A 53 -3.51 -3.60 -6.66
CA LEU A 53 -4.73 -3.97 -7.36
C LEU A 53 -5.92 -3.16 -6.85
N SER A 54 -6.05 -2.99 -5.54
CA SER A 54 -7.11 -2.19 -4.93
C SER A 54 -7.04 -0.72 -5.34
N PHE A 55 -5.86 -0.10 -5.33
CA PHE A 55 -5.71 1.28 -5.80
C PHE A 55 -6.09 1.44 -7.29
N GLU A 56 -5.70 0.50 -8.14
CA GLU A 56 -6.03 0.53 -9.57
C GLU A 56 -7.54 0.38 -9.81
N MET A 57 -8.18 -0.54 -9.09
CA MET A 57 -9.62 -0.77 -9.11
C MET A 57 -10.38 0.48 -8.67
N VAL A 58 -10.09 0.99 -7.46
CA VAL A 58 -10.73 2.18 -6.89
C VAL A 58 -10.52 3.41 -7.80
N SER A 59 -9.36 3.53 -8.44
CA SER A 59 -9.12 4.64 -9.38
C SER A 59 -10.08 4.64 -10.58
N SER A 60 -10.55 3.45 -10.99
CA SER A 60 -11.52 3.27 -12.08
C SER A 60 -12.95 3.44 -11.55
N GLU A 61 -13.26 2.85 -10.40
CA GLU A 61 -14.57 2.95 -9.75
C GLU A 61 -14.93 4.38 -9.35
N LEU A 62 -13.97 5.22 -8.95
CA LEU A 62 -14.23 6.63 -8.66
C LEU A 62 -14.88 7.40 -9.83
N VAL A 63 -14.71 6.92 -11.07
CA VAL A 63 -15.36 7.49 -12.26
C VAL A 63 -16.75 6.89 -12.50
N GLU A 64 -16.95 5.62 -12.15
CA GLU A 64 -18.17 4.86 -12.45
C GLU A 64 -19.20 4.91 -11.31
N ASP A 65 -18.74 4.75 -10.07
CA ASP A 65 -19.52 4.75 -8.82
C ASP A 65 -18.71 5.33 -7.64
N PRO A 66 -18.66 6.67 -7.49
CA PRO A 66 -17.90 7.32 -6.41
C PRO A 66 -18.36 6.96 -4.99
N GLN A 67 -19.58 6.44 -4.82
CA GLN A 67 -20.15 6.20 -3.48
C GLN A 67 -19.62 4.94 -2.80
N THR A 68 -19.15 3.96 -3.57
CA THR A 68 -18.66 2.67 -3.07
C THR A 68 -17.13 2.62 -3.00
N ALA A 69 -16.45 3.35 -3.89
CA ALA A 69 -14.99 3.40 -4.02
C ALA A 69 -14.23 3.78 -2.73
N ASN A 70 -14.84 4.55 -1.83
CA ASN A 70 -14.22 4.95 -0.55
C ASN A 70 -14.09 3.79 0.45
N TYR A 71 -15.01 2.82 0.41
CA TYR A 71 -15.01 1.66 1.28
C TYR A 71 -13.90 0.70 0.89
N ASP A 72 -13.68 0.52 -0.42
CA ASP A 72 -12.67 -0.38 -0.96
C ASP A 72 -11.24 0.10 -0.69
N VAL A 73 -11.02 1.42 -0.62
CA VAL A 73 -9.72 1.97 -0.20
C VAL A 73 -9.40 1.72 1.27
N ALA A 74 -10.43 1.67 2.14
CA ALA A 74 -10.25 1.52 3.58
C ALA A 74 -9.69 0.13 3.96
N VAL A 75 -9.92 -0.89 3.12
CA VAL A 75 -9.41 -2.25 3.31
C VAL A 75 -7.88 -2.32 3.17
N ILE A 76 -7.27 -1.40 2.42
CA ILE A 76 -5.82 -1.37 2.19
C ILE A 76 -5.05 -1.00 3.48
N GLY A 77 -5.62 -0.10 4.29
CA GLY A 77 -4.97 0.45 5.49
C GLY A 77 -4.54 -0.62 6.49
N PRO A 78 -5.45 -1.52 6.95
CA PRO A 78 -5.12 -2.61 7.86
C PRO A 78 -4.02 -3.56 7.33
N GLU A 79 -4.10 -3.94 6.05
CA GLU A 79 -3.15 -4.88 5.42
C GLU A 79 -1.71 -4.31 5.44
N ILE A 80 -1.54 -3.05 5.05
CA ILE A 80 -0.22 -2.39 5.08
C ILE A 80 0.20 -2.02 6.51
N GLY A 81 -0.75 -1.68 7.39
CA GLY A 81 -0.49 -1.36 8.78
C GLY A 81 0.15 -2.53 9.55
N ASN A 82 -0.26 -3.77 9.25
CA ASN A 82 0.33 -4.95 9.87
C ASN A 82 1.83 -5.10 9.52
N CYS A 83 2.20 -4.80 8.28
CA CYS A 83 3.57 -4.91 7.80
C CYS A 83 4.59 -4.08 8.58
N GLU A 84 4.25 -2.86 8.97
CA GLU A 84 5.18 -2.01 9.72
C GLU A 84 5.54 -2.63 11.08
N ASN A 85 4.52 -3.08 11.82
CA ASN A 85 4.71 -3.70 13.12
C ASN A 85 5.50 -5.01 13.01
N GLU A 86 5.17 -5.84 12.02
CA GLU A 86 5.87 -7.11 11.81
C GLU A 86 7.33 -6.93 11.41
N LEU A 87 7.63 -5.95 10.55
CA LEU A 87 9.02 -5.63 10.17
C LEU A 87 9.85 -5.19 11.37
N ILE A 88 9.29 -4.35 12.24
CA ILE A 88 9.93 -3.89 13.49
C ILE A 88 10.17 -5.09 14.42
N ASN A 89 9.16 -5.94 14.62
CA ASN A 89 9.25 -7.12 15.49
C ASN A 89 10.27 -8.14 14.98
N ALA A 90 10.36 -8.33 13.67
CA ALA A 90 11.35 -9.19 13.03
C ALA A 90 12.73 -8.53 12.90
N LYS A 91 12.90 -7.28 13.38
CA LYS A 91 14.14 -6.50 13.36
C LYS A 91 14.71 -6.35 11.94
N VAL A 92 13.84 -6.20 10.94
CA VAL A 92 14.24 -5.97 9.56
C VAL A 92 14.79 -4.56 9.42
N GLN A 93 16.09 -4.43 9.13
CA GLN A 93 16.73 -3.13 8.94
C GLN A 93 16.50 -2.61 7.52
N ALA A 94 15.32 -2.03 7.31
CA ALA A 94 14.97 -1.45 6.01
C ALA A 94 14.13 -0.17 6.17
N PRO A 95 14.75 0.98 6.46
CA PRO A 95 14.04 2.24 6.64
C PRO A 95 13.16 2.64 5.45
N GLN A 96 13.57 2.24 4.24
CA GLN A 96 12.82 2.47 3.01
C GLN A 96 11.45 1.77 3.00
N LEU A 97 11.34 0.58 3.62
CA LEU A 97 10.08 -0.14 3.74
C LEU A 97 9.13 0.55 4.73
N LEU A 98 9.67 1.05 5.85
CA LEU A 98 8.88 1.81 6.82
C LEU A 98 8.34 3.11 6.20
N ALA A 99 9.18 3.83 5.44
CA ALA A 99 8.76 5.01 4.72
C ALA A 99 7.67 4.69 3.68
N GLY A 100 7.83 3.61 2.91
CA GLY A 100 6.82 3.12 1.98
C GLY A 100 5.49 2.84 2.68
N ASN A 101 5.50 2.08 3.79
CA ASN A 101 4.30 1.78 4.58
C ASN A 101 3.61 3.06 5.08
N GLN A 102 4.38 4.06 5.50
CA GLN A 102 3.82 5.34 5.94
C GLN A 102 3.20 6.14 4.80
N PHE A 103 3.82 6.15 3.60
CA PHE A 103 3.22 6.76 2.42
C PHE A 103 1.91 6.10 2.03
N MET A 104 1.83 4.76 2.12
CA MET A 104 0.59 4.03 1.85
C MET A 104 -0.55 4.51 2.75
N LYS A 105 -0.30 4.71 4.06
CA LYS A 105 -1.31 5.26 4.98
C LYS A 105 -1.84 6.62 4.52
N TYR A 106 -0.95 7.50 4.04
CA TYR A 106 -1.39 8.80 3.52
C TYR A 106 -2.27 8.67 2.28
N TYR A 107 -1.93 7.80 1.32
CA TYR A 107 -2.75 7.61 0.13
C TYR A 107 -4.12 6.99 0.45
N VAL A 108 -4.18 6.05 1.40
CA VAL A 108 -5.44 5.49 1.92
C VAL A 108 -6.29 6.59 2.57
N SER A 109 -5.70 7.38 3.48
CA SER A 109 -6.43 8.48 4.14
C SER A 109 -6.92 9.53 3.14
N MET A 110 -6.09 9.92 2.17
CA MET A 110 -6.51 10.87 1.14
C MET A 110 -7.66 10.31 0.29
N GLY A 111 -7.60 9.02 -0.09
CA GLY A 111 -8.69 8.36 -0.83
C GLY A 111 -10.01 8.31 -0.06
N TYR A 112 -9.95 8.07 1.25
CA TYR A 112 -11.13 7.99 2.10
C TYR A 112 -11.85 9.33 2.27
N GLU A 113 -11.10 10.43 2.31
CA GLU A 113 -11.64 11.79 2.52
C GLU A 113 -12.22 12.42 1.24
N ILE A 114 -12.06 11.78 0.08
CA ILE A 114 -12.64 12.27 -1.18
C ILE A 114 -14.13 11.99 -1.18
N ARG A 115 -14.90 13.07 -1.09
CA ARG A 115 -16.37 13.12 -1.17
C ARG A 115 -16.80 14.10 -2.25
#